data_AF-A0A8J8FWV3-F1
#
_entry.id   AF-A0A8J8FWV3-F1
#
_cell.length_a   1.000
_cell.length_b   1.000
_cell.length_c   1.000
_cell.angle_alpha   90.00
_cell.angle_beta   90.00
_cell.angle_gamma   90.00
#
_symmetry.space_group_name_H-M   'P 1'
#
loop_
_entity.id
_entity.type
_entity.pdbx_description
1 polymer ?
#
loop_
_entity_poly.entity_id
_entity_poly.type
_entity_poly.pdbx_seq_one_letter_code
_entity_poly.pdbx_strand_id
1 'polypeptide(L)'
;AEFDYSGSQACKALREEGVEVVLVNSNPATIMTDPNMADRVYIEPLDARIVAEIVEEERPDGILPTLGGQTGLNLAVELADMGVLDEYGVEVLGTPVETIVRAEDRDEFREFMERIGEPVCRSEAVSSVEEALEVAEELGYPVVVRPAYTLGGTGGGIAGDEDELRDIAERGLEYSRVGQVLIEEYVGGWAEIEYEVMRDGAGNCITVCSMENVDPMGVHTGESVVVAPALTLTEWEHQTLRSAALKIIDALGVEGGCNIQFALNRETGEYRVIEVNPRVSRSSALASKATGYPIARVAAKIAIGLRLDEIENKVTGETYSAFEPALDYVVVKVPRWPFDKFPEADRTLGTEMKSVGEVMAIGRTFEEALQKAIRALEIGEPGLGPSPEELEMEEEAVVEGVRVPNDRRLFHVYAALKRGIMDVEEVAEESGIDPWFVDKIKRIIELEEEVVERRAELLRLIREGEADEGTVEFVEELKRAGFSDEQLAELLDVDVDEVRRARLGVGVEATFKIVDTCAAEFAAVSPYFYSSYEEECEASKYE
;
A
#
# COMPACT_ATOMS: atom_id res chain seq x y z
N ALA A 1 2.12 -7.59 11.71
CA ALA A 1 2.62 -8.81 11.04
C ALA A 1 3.79 -8.51 10.10
N GLU A 2 3.73 -7.41 9.35
CA GLU A 2 4.79 -6.85 8.52
C GLU A 2 6.13 -6.72 9.27
N PHE A 3 6.14 -6.27 10.53
CA PHE A 3 7.38 -6.13 11.31
C PHE A 3 7.92 -7.46 11.84
N ASP A 4 7.07 -8.47 12.05
CA ASP A 4 7.54 -9.83 12.33
C ASP A 4 8.21 -10.44 11.09
N TYR A 5 7.60 -10.25 9.92
CA TYR A 5 8.21 -10.61 8.64
C TYR A 5 9.57 -9.92 8.45
N SER A 6 9.62 -8.59 8.59
CA SER A 6 10.84 -7.81 8.39
C SER A 6 11.93 -8.14 9.42
N GLY A 7 11.57 -8.21 10.70
CA GLY A 7 12.48 -8.57 11.79
C GLY A 7 13.04 -10.00 11.63
N SER A 8 12.20 -10.96 11.22
CA SER A 8 12.63 -12.33 10.91
C SER A 8 13.60 -12.38 9.74
N GLN A 9 13.35 -11.59 8.68
CA GLN A 9 14.25 -11.50 7.53
C GLN A 9 15.61 -10.91 7.91
N ALA A 10 15.61 -9.87 8.75
CA ALA A 10 16.84 -9.23 9.21
C ALA A 10 17.66 -10.13 10.13
N CYS A 11 17.05 -10.81 11.10
CA CYS A 11 17.75 -11.77 11.95
C CYS A 11 18.47 -12.84 11.12
N LYS A 12 17.79 -13.38 10.10
CA LYS A 12 18.39 -14.33 9.15
C LYS A 12 19.53 -13.70 8.35
N ALA A 13 19.31 -12.49 7.82
CA ALA A 13 20.29 -11.78 7.00
C ALA A 13 21.60 -11.52 7.76
N LEU A 14 21.50 -11.00 8.98
CA LEU A 14 22.64 -10.66 9.83
C LEU A 14 23.42 -11.92 10.25
N ARG A 15 22.72 -13.01 10.60
CA ARG A 15 23.36 -14.29 10.93
C ARG A 15 24.10 -14.92 9.76
N GLU A 16 23.59 -14.76 8.53
CA GLU A 16 24.29 -15.22 7.33
C GLU A 16 25.62 -14.50 7.12
N GLU A 17 25.74 -13.26 7.59
CA GLU A 17 26.98 -12.46 7.58
C GLU A 17 27.83 -12.69 8.85
N GLY A 18 27.44 -13.61 9.72
CA GLY A 18 28.18 -13.95 10.94
C GLY A 18 28.04 -12.94 12.08
N VAL A 19 27.03 -12.07 12.04
CA VAL A 19 26.71 -11.11 13.11
C VAL A 19 25.90 -11.83 14.20
N GLU A 20 26.29 -11.61 15.47
CA GLU A 20 25.51 -12.04 16.63
C GLU A 20 24.29 -11.13 16.82
N VAL A 21 23.10 -11.73 16.93
CA VAL A 21 21.85 -10.97 16.99
C VAL A 21 21.24 -11.06 18.38
N VAL A 22 21.06 -9.90 19.01
CA VAL A 22 20.21 -9.70 20.19
C VAL A 22 18.91 -9.07 19.73
N LEU A 23 17.80 -9.73 20.02
CA LEU A 23 16.47 -9.26 19.64
C LEU A 23 15.60 -8.99 20.88
N VAL A 24 14.95 -7.84 20.92
CA VAL A 24 13.89 -7.52 21.90
C VAL A 24 12.56 -7.32 21.19
N ASN A 25 11.52 -8.05 21.62
CA ASN A 25 10.15 -7.87 21.15
C ASN A 25 9.16 -8.41 22.20
N SER A 26 8.23 -7.57 22.63
CA SER A 26 7.23 -7.94 23.65
C SER A 26 6.16 -8.92 23.15
N ASN A 27 6.02 -9.11 21.83
CA ASN A 27 4.99 -9.97 21.25
C ASN A 27 5.46 -11.43 21.12
N PRO A 28 4.93 -12.37 21.94
CA PRO A 28 5.33 -13.78 21.92
C PRO A 28 4.76 -14.57 20.73
N ALA A 29 3.84 -13.99 19.95
CA ALA A 29 3.20 -14.64 18.81
C ALA A 29 3.91 -14.32 17.49
N THR A 30 5.23 -14.16 17.52
CA THR A 30 6.05 -13.75 16.38
C THR A 30 7.11 -14.77 16.05
N ILE A 31 7.33 -15.03 14.77
CA ILE A 31 8.39 -15.95 14.31
C ILE A 31 9.77 -15.39 14.66
N MET A 32 9.93 -14.06 14.69
CA MET A 32 11.21 -13.45 15.06
C MET A 32 11.64 -13.76 16.49
N THR A 33 10.70 -14.05 17.40
CA THR A 33 10.99 -14.42 18.80
C THR A 33 11.19 -15.92 19.01
N ASP A 34 11.18 -16.74 17.94
CA ASP A 34 11.54 -18.14 18.06
C ASP A 34 13.00 -18.28 18.58
N PRO A 35 13.29 -19.21 19.50
CA PRO A 35 14.61 -19.32 20.13
C PRO A 35 15.80 -19.55 19.18
N ASN A 36 15.53 -19.96 17.93
CA ASN A 36 16.57 -20.21 16.91
C ASN A 36 16.71 -19.06 15.92
N MET A 37 15.93 -17.98 16.04
CA MET A 37 15.95 -16.88 15.08
C MET A 37 17.11 -15.92 15.35
N ALA A 38 17.33 -15.56 16.61
CA ALA A 38 18.45 -14.75 17.08
C ALA A 38 19.36 -15.56 18.02
N ASP A 39 20.49 -15.00 18.44
CA ASP A 39 21.39 -15.63 19.42
C ASP A 39 20.90 -15.38 20.86
N ARG A 40 20.27 -14.22 21.08
CA ARG A 40 19.56 -13.82 22.29
C ARG A 40 18.20 -13.25 21.93
N VAL A 41 17.15 -13.72 22.62
CA VAL A 41 15.77 -13.24 22.42
C VAL A 41 15.21 -12.82 23.77
N TYR A 42 14.84 -11.54 23.86
CA TYR A 42 14.17 -10.92 24.99
C TYR A 42 12.70 -10.69 24.66
N ILE A 43 11.81 -11.41 25.35
CA ILE A 43 10.37 -11.15 25.31
C ILE A 43 10.02 -10.24 26.48
N GLU A 44 10.40 -8.97 26.36
CA GLU A 44 10.29 -7.96 27.40
C GLU A 44 9.51 -6.74 26.91
N PRO A 45 8.94 -5.91 27.80
CA PRO A 45 8.25 -4.69 27.38
C PRO A 45 9.18 -3.75 26.62
N LEU A 46 8.65 -3.17 25.55
CA LEU A 46 9.35 -2.21 24.68
C LEU A 46 9.34 -0.81 25.33
N ASP A 47 10.08 -0.66 26.42
CA ASP A 47 10.30 0.57 27.18
C ASP A 47 11.80 0.91 27.18
N ALA A 48 12.16 2.17 26.95
CA ALA A 48 13.56 2.56 26.80
C ALA A 48 14.44 2.23 28.02
N ARG A 49 13.89 2.20 29.24
CA ARG A 49 14.67 1.82 30.44
C ARG A 49 15.00 0.34 30.45
N ILE A 50 14.03 -0.50 30.07
CA ILE A 50 14.24 -1.94 29.97
C ILE A 50 15.22 -2.25 28.84
N VAL A 51 15.08 -1.59 27.70
CA VAL A 51 16.04 -1.75 26.59
C VAL A 51 17.44 -1.29 27.00
N ALA A 52 17.56 -0.22 27.80
CA ALA A 52 18.86 0.22 28.34
C ALA A 52 19.50 -0.83 29.27
N GLU A 53 18.72 -1.55 30.09
CA GLU A 53 19.21 -2.68 30.90
C GLU A 53 19.73 -3.82 30.00
N ILE A 54 19.03 -4.12 28.90
CA ILE A 54 19.48 -5.12 27.93
C ILE A 54 20.78 -4.68 27.24
N VAL A 55 20.89 -3.40 26.86
CA VAL A 55 22.13 -2.84 26.28
C VAL A 55 23.29 -2.92 27.29
N GLU A 56 23.04 -2.64 28.57
CA GLU A 56 24.04 -2.77 29.63
C GLU A 56 24.50 -4.22 29.83
N GLU A 57 23.60 -5.20 29.72
CA GLU A 57 23.91 -6.62 29.87
C GLU A 57 24.65 -7.18 28.65
N GLU A 58 24.10 -6.99 27.46
CA GLU A 58 24.56 -7.64 26.22
C GLU A 58 25.69 -6.88 25.51
N ARG A 59 25.86 -5.59 25.78
CA ARG A 59 26.91 -4.72 25.20
C ARG A 59 26.99 -4.81 23.65
N PRO A 60 25.89 -4.54 22.93
CA PRO A 60 25.88 -4.62 21.47
C PRO A 60 26.77 -3.55 20.83
N ASP A 61 27.44 -3.89 19.73
CA ASP A 61 28.23 -2.92 18.95
C ASP A 61 27.34 -1.91 18.20
N GLY A 62 26.11 -2.32 17.85
CA GLY A 62 25.15 -1.44 17.19
C GLY A 62 23.69 -1.87 17.37
N ILE A 63 22.78 -0.93 17.10
CA ILE A 63 21.32 -1.09 17.20
C ILE A 63 20.67 -0.79 15.84
N LEU A 64 19.73 -1.63 15.42
CA LEU A 64 19.02 -1.51 14.15
C LEU A 64 17.53 -1.19 14.38
N PRO A 65 17.12 0.09 14.45
CA PRO A 65 15.76 0.47 14.85
C PRO A 65 14.74 0.46 13.70
N THR A 66 15.20 0.37 12.45
CA THR A 66 14.42 0.60 11.22
C THR A 66 13.52 -0.58 10.82
N LEU A 67 13.42 -1.61 11.65
CA LEU A 67 12.66 -2.85 11.38
C LEU A 67 11.49 -3.07 12.34
N GLY A 68 11.38 -2.26 13.40
CA GLY A 68 10.38 -2.38 14.46
C GLY A 68 9.21 -1.40 14.34
N GLY A 69 8.97 -0.83 13.16
CA GLY A 69 7.98 0.22 12.96
C GLY A 69 8.31 1.47 13.80
N GLN A 70 7.26 2.23 14.17
CA GLN A 70 7.42 3.45 14.96
C GLN A 70 8.00 3.17 16.35
N THR A 71 7.64 2.04 16.97
CA THR A 71 8.16 1.67 18.29
C THR A 71 9.68 1.52 18.27
N GLY A 72 10.25 0.91 17.22
CA GLY A 72 11.70 0.79 17.06
C GLY A 72 12.40 2.13 16.93
N LEU A 73 11.85 3.05 16.12
CA LEU A 73 12.38 4.40 15.94
C LEU A 73 12.35 5.21 17.24
N ASN A 74 11.20 5.25 17.92
CA ASN A 74 11.03 5.98 19.17
C ASN A 74 12.00 5.48 20.25
N LEU A 75 12.17 4.16 20.38
CA LEU A 75 13.13 3.60 21.35
C LEU A 75 14.57 4.03 21.05
N ALA A 76 14.99 4.07 19.78
CA ALA A 76 16.33 4.54 19.44
C ALA A 76 16.54 6.02 19.81
N VAL A 77 15.54 6.87 19.55
CA VAL A 77 15.58 8.29 19.94
C VAL A 77 15.62 8.43 21.46
N GLU A 78 14.75 7.73 22.19
CA GLU A 78 14.71 7.76 23.66
C GLU A 78 16.02 7.27 24.30
N LEU A 79 16.62 6.20 23.76
CA LEU A 79 17.93 5.71 24.20
C LEU A 79 19.06 6.70 23.94
N ALA A 80 19.02 7.40 22.81
CA ALA A 80 19.96 8.47 22.48
C ALA A 80 19.81 9.65 23.46
N ASP A 81 18.57 10.10 23.72
CA ASP A 81 18.26 11.19 24.66
C ASP A 81 18.67 10.85 26.10
N MET A 82 18.58 9.57 26.49
CA MET A 82 19.04 9.07 27.78
C MET A 82 20.58 9.00 27.87
N GLY A 83 21.31 9.16 26.76
CA GLY A 83 22.77 9.04 26.70
C GLY A 83 23.27 7.59 26.76
N VAL A 84 22.38 6.59 26.65
CA VAL A 84 22.71 5.16 26.78
C VAL A 84 23.59 4.71 25.62
N LEU A 85 23.29 5.18 24.41
CA LEU A 85 24.06 4.84 23.20
C LEU A 85 25.52 5.32 23.33
N ASP A 86 25.72 6.55 23.78
CA ASP A 86 27.06 7.12 23.99
C ASP A 86 27.80 6.46 25.17
N GLU A 87 27.10 6.18 26.28
CA GLU A 87 27.68 5.56 27.48
C GLU A 87 28.27 4.18 27.17
N TYR A 88 27.57 3.41 26.32
CA TYR A 88 27.95 2.05 25.98
C TYR A 88 28.63 1.89 24.62
N GLY A 89 28.77 2.97 23.85
CA GLY A 89 29.42 2.96 22.54
C GLY A 89 28.63 2.18 21.49
N VAL A 90 27.30 2.25 21.54
CA VAL A 90 26.39 1.56 20.62
C VAL A 90 26.13 2.44 19.41
N GLU A 91 26.49 1.97 18.22
CA GLU A 91 26.23 2.67 16.96
C GLU A 91 24.78 2.45 16.47
N VAL A 92 24.12 3.49 15.95
CA VAL A 92 22.82 3.31 15.28
C VAL A 92 23.06 2.90 13.83
N LEU A 93 22.70 1.67 13.52
CA LEU A 93 22.91 1.06 12.21
C LEU A 93 21.78 1.42 11.23
N GLY A 94 22.14 1.67 9.97
CA GLY A 94 21.21 2.03 8.91
C GLY A 94 20.86 3.51 8.92
N THR A 95 19.65 3.88 9.35
CA THR A 95 19.21 5.28 9.35
C THR A 95 19.73 6.01 10.60
N PRO A 96 20.47 7.14 10.46
CA PRO A 96 20.93 7.94 11.59
C PRO A 96 19.78 8.52 12.43
N VAL A 97 20.00 8.72 13.73
CA VAL A 97 19.01 9.30 14.65
C VAL A 97 18.55 10.67 14.19
N GLU A 98 19.46 11.54 13.71
CA GLU A 98 19.05 12.86 13.24
C GLU A 98 18.16 12.79 11.99
N THR A 99 18.32 11.75 11.16
CA THR A 99 17.46 11.52 10.01
C THR A 99 16.09 11.01 10.42
N ILE A 100 16.01 10.16 11.46
CA ILE A 100 14.75 9.70 12.04
C ILE A 100 13.96 10.90 12.60
N VAL A 101 14.59 11.72 13.44
CA VAL A 101 13.94 12.89 14.04
C VAL A 101 13.46 13.86 12.97
N ARG A 102 14.30 14.16 11.98
CA ARG A 102 13.96 15.08 10.88
C ARG A 102 12.79 14.61 10.02
N ALA A 103 12.66 13.31 9.79
CA ALA A 103 11.58 12.76 8.98
C ALA A 103 10.24 12.72 9.73
N GLU A 104 10.28 12.54 11.04
CA GLU A 104 9.09 12.43 11.90
C GLU A 104 8.57 13.81 12.38
N ASP A 105 9.46 14.79 12.54
CA ASP A 105 9.07 16.17 12.84
C ASP A 105 8.62 16.91 11.57
N ARG A 106 7.37 17.37 11.56
CA ARG A 106 6.75 18.00 10.38
C ARG A 106 7.43 19.31 9.97
N ASP A 107 7.91 20.09 10.93
CA ASP A 107 8.57 21.37 10.63
C ASP A 107 9.96 21.12 10.08
N GLU A 108 10.74 20.24 10.71
CA GLU A 108 12.07 19.86 10.19
C GLU A 108 11.98 19.18 8.81
N PHE A 109 10.95 18.35 8.61
CA PHE A 109 10.67 17.70 7.33
C PHE A 109 10.41 18.74 6.23
N ARG A 110 9.50 19.70 6.50
CA ARG A 110 9.19 20.77 5.55
C ARG A 110 10.42 21.60 5.21
N GLU A 111 11.16 22.08 6.22
CA GLU A 111 12.38 22.87 6.02
C GLU A 111 13.42 22.08 5.19
N PHE A 112 13.52 20.77 5.44
CA PHE A 112 14.39 19.89 4.68
C PHE A 112 13.97 19.77 3.22
N MET A 113 12.68 19.54 2.96
CA MET A 113 12.14 19.43 1.59
C MET A 113 12.32 20.73 0.81
N GLU A 114 12.02 21.87 1.42
CA GLU A 114 12.26 23.19 0.83
C GLU A 114 13.74 23.41 0.50
N ARG A 115 14.65 23.00 1.40
CA ARG A 115 16.10 23.11 1.19
C ARG A 115 16.59 22.28 0.01
N ILE A 116 16.04 21.08 -0.18
CA ILE A 116 16.38 20.24 -1.34
C ILE A 116 15.58 20.62 -2.59
N GLY A 117 14.58 21.49 -2.48
CA GLY A 117 13.75 21.95 -3.58
C GLY A 117 12.70 20.93 -4.01
N GLU A 118 12.17 20.15 -3.08
CA GLU A 118 11.04 19.24 -3.26
C GLU A 118 9.76 19.87 -2.71
N PRO A 119 8.64 19.83 -3.44
CA PRO A 119 7.41 20.50 -3.01
C PRO A 119 6.70 19.70 -1.90
N VAL A 120 6.31 20.36 -0.83
CA VAL A 120 5.40 19.85 0.22
C VAL A 120 4.11 20.66 0.20
N CYS A 121 3.06 20.16 0.85
CA CYS A 121 1.81 20.92 0.95
C CYS A 121 2.08 22.31 1.51
N ARG A 122 1.62 23.33 0.78
CA ARG A 122 1.81 24.72 1.19
C ARG A 122 0.97 24.99 2.42
N SER A 123 1.56 25.59 3.46
CA SER A 123 0.84 25.87 4.70
C SER A 123 1.39 27.10 5.42
N GLU A 124 0.50 27.90 6.00
CA GLU A 124 0.87 29.07 6.79
C GLU A 124 0.11 29.11 8.13
N ALA A 125 0.84 29.44 9.20
CA ALA A 125 0.25 29.59 10.52
C ALA A 125 -0.24 31.03 10.70
N VAL A 126 -1.54 31.18 10.96
CA VAL A 126 -2.24 32.46 11.07
C VAL A 126 -2.86 32.61 12.46
N SER A 127 -3.06 33.85 12.89
CA SER A 127 -3.57 34.19 14.23
C SER A 127 -4.88 34.98 14.19
N SER A 128 -5.45 35.20 13.00
CA SER A 128 -6.75 35.86 12.81
C SER A 128 -7.50 35.24 11.63
N VAL A 129 -8.82 35.45 11.60
CA VAL A 129 -9.66 34.98 10.48
C VAL A 129 -9.29 35.72 9.21
N GLU A 130 -8.98 37.02 9.29
CA GLU A 130 -8.58 37.83 8.13
C GLU A 130 -7.28 37.28 7.49
N GLU A 131 -6.27 36.97 8.29
CA GLU A 131 -5.04 36.33 7.80
C GLU A 131 -5.34 34.95 7.18
N ALA A 132 -6.27 34.17 7.76
CA ALA A 132 -6.67 32.89 7.18
C ALA A 132 -7.28 33.03 5.78
N LEU A 133 -8.12 34.06 5.59
CA LEU A 133 -8.72 34.37 4.30
C LEU A 133 -7.67 34.82 3.27
N GLU A 134 -6.71 35.65 3.68
CA GLU A 134 -5.59 36.08 2.82
C GLU A 134 -4.77 34.88 2.34
N VAL A 135 -4.43 33.96 3.23
CA VAL A 135 -3.71 32.72 2.86
C VAL A 135 -4.53 31.85 1.93
N ALA A 136 -5.85 31.71 2.17
CA ALA A 136 -6.71 30.91 1.32
C ALA A 136 -6.90 31.50 -0.09
N GLU A 137 -6.84 32.84 -0.25
CA GLU A 137 -6.82 33.48 -1.58
C GLU A 137 -5.57 33.08 -2.39
N GLU A 138 -4.43 32.85 -1.73
CA GLU A 138 -3.18 32.41 -2.37
C GLU A 138 -3.16 30.90 -2.65
N LEU A 139 -3.70 30.09 -1.74
CA LEU A 139 -3.72 28.62 -1.86
C LEU A 139 -4.80 28.14 -2.84
N GLY A 140 -5.95 28.81 -2.85
CA GLY A 140 -7.17 28.35 -3.51
C GLY A 140 -7.98 27.38 -2.62
N TYR A 141 -9.30 27.42 -2.75
CA TYR A 141 -10.19 26.49 -2.05
C TYR A 141 -10.30 25.14 -2.78
N PRO A 142 -10.60 24.05 -2.06
CA PRO A 142 -10.71 23.96 -0.60
C PRO A 142 -9.36 24.11 0.13
N VAL A 143 -9.39 24.47 1.42
CA VAL A 143 -8.21 24.52 2.31
C VAL A 143 -8.45 23.72 3.59
N VAL A 144 -7.38 23.20 4.18
CA VAL A 144 -7.42 22.50 5.47
C VAL A 144 -7.08 23.48 6.59
N VAL A 145 -7.90 23.53 7.63
CA VAL A 145 -7.67 24.32 8.84
C VAL A 145 -7.28 23.38 9.99
N ARG A 146 -6.07 23.56 10.54
CA ARG A 146 -5.59 22.77 11.70
C ARG A 146 -5.22 23.67 12.87
N PRO A 147 -5.95 23.62 13.99
CA PRO A 147 -5.60 24.37 15.18
C PRO A 147 -4.27 23.92 15.78
N ALA A 148 -3.45 24.88 16.21
CA ALA A 148 -2.18 24.56 16.85
C ALA A 148 -2.40 23.95 18.24
N TYR A 149 -1.59 22.94 18.58
CA TYR A 149 -1.60 22.24 19.89
C TYR A 149 -2.95 21.61 20.27
N THR A 150 -3.75 21.17 19.30
CA THR A 150 -4.93 20.33 19.52
C THR A 150 -4.66 18.88 19.09
N LEU A 151 -5.45 17.94 19.62
CA LEU A 151 -5.35 16.52 19.29
C LEU A 151 -6.56 16.11 18.44
N GLY A 152 -6.36 15.15 17.53
CA GLY A 152 -7.44 14.54 16.74
C GLY A 152 -8.21 15.50 15.84
N GLY A 153 -7.57 16.55 15.34
CA GLY A 153 -8.22 17.54 14.45
C GLY A 153 -9.28 18.41 15.13
N THR A 154 -9.37 18.39 16.46
CA THR A 154 -10.37 19.14 17.22
C THR A 154 -10.27 20.64 16.91
N GLY A 155 -11.41 21.21 16.50
CA GLY A 155 -11.53 22.63 16.12
C GLY A 155 -11.17 22.94 14.66
N GLY A 156 -10.58 21.98 13.94
CA GLY A 156 -10.24 22.11 12.52
C GLY A 156 -11.35 21.70 11.57
N GLY A 157 -11.01 21.55 10.29
CA GLY A 157 -11.90 21.11 9.23
C GLY A 157 -11.34 21.39 7.84
N ILE A 158 -12.11 21.02 6.82
CA ILE A 158 -11.88 21.42 5.43
C ILE A 158 -12.88 22.54 5.13
N ALA A 159 -12.40 23.65 4.59
CA ALA A 159 -13.23 24.75 4.13
C ALA A 159 -13.28 24.73 2.60
N GLY A 160 -14.46 24.56 2.01
CA GLY A 160 -14.69 24.60 0.57
C GLY A 160 -14.87 26.01 0.02
N ASP A 161 -15.16 26.98 0.88
CA ASP A 161 -15.31 28.39 0.52
C ASP A 161 -14.96 29.35 1.67
N GLU A 162 -15.08 30.64 1.40
CA GLU A 162 -14.76 31.74 2.32
C GLU A 162 -15.64 31.74 3.58
N ASP A 163 -16.92 31.40 3.45
CA ASP A 163 -17.85 31.42 4.59
C ASP A 163 -17.57 30.24 5.51
N GLU A 164 -17.35 29.05 4.95
CA GLU A 164 -16.89 27.88 5.71
C GLU A 164 -15.54 28.14 6.38
N LEU A 165 -14.60 28.80 5.70
CA LEU A 165 -13.29 29.11 6.28
C LEU A 165 -13.41 30.03 7.47
N ARG A 166 -14.26 31.08 7.40
CA ARG A 166 -14.49 31.96 8.56
C ARG A 166 -14.95 31.18 9.77
N ASP A 167 -15.97 30.34 9.59
CA ASP A 167 -16.56 29.55 10.69
C ASP A 167 -15.55 28.56 11.28
N ILE A 168 -14.81 27.85 10.42
CA ILE A 168 -13.82 26.85 10.85
C ILE A 168 -12.60 27.52 11.48
N ALA A 169 -12.09 28.62 10.92
CA ALA A 169 -10.94 29.35 11.44
C ALA A 169 -11.26 30.04 12.78
N GLU A 170 -12.43 30.67 12.93
CA GLU A 170 -12.85 31.29 14.19
C GLU A 170 -12.90 30.23 15.30
N ARG A 171 -13.55 29.10 15.02
CA ARG A 171 -13.56 27.95 15.92
C ARG A 171 -12.14 27.46 16.19
N GLY A 172 -11.33 27.27 15.16
CA GLY A 172 -9.97 26.76 15.31
C GLY A 172 -9.08 27.64 16.20
N LEU A 173 -9.17 28.96 16.05
CA LEU A 173 -8.45 29.93 16.86
C LEU A 173 -8.89 29.89 18.33
N GLU A 174 -10.19 29.70 18.61
CA GLU A 174 -10.70 29.52 19.98
C GLU A 174 -10.22 28.22 20.63
N TYR A 175 -10.14 27.13 19.86
CA TYR A 175 -9.69 25.82 20.36
C TYR A 175 -8.17 25.74 20.53
N SER A 176 -7.42 26.51 19.76
CA SER A 176 -5.97 26.55 19.84
C SER A 176 -5.50 27.17 21.17
N ARG A 177 -4.60 26.48 21.87
CA ARG A 177 -4.02 26.96 23.14
C ARG A 177 -3.15 28.22 22.96
N VAL A 178 -2.66 28.44 21.75
CA VAL A 178 -1.79 29.57 21.39
C VAL A 178 -2.50 30.59 20.49
N GLY A 179 -3.80 30.40 20.23
CA GLY A 179 -4.57 31.25 19.33
C GLY A 179 -4.06 31.28 17.88
N GLN A 180 -3.61 30.13 17.33
CA GLN A 180 -3.15 30.00 15.96
C GLN A 180 -3.79 28.80 15.27
N VAL A 181 -4.02 28.94 13.97
CA VAL A 181 -4.43 27.83 13.09
C VAL A 181 -3.46 27.77 11.92
N LEU A 182 -3.18 26.57 11.44
CA LEU A 182 -2.46 26.32 10.20
C LEU A 182 -3.50 26.23 9.07
N ILE A 183 -3.37 27.08 8.07
CA ILE A 183 -4.11 26.98 6.80
C ILE A 183 -3.21 26.25 5.81
N GLU A 184 -3.66 25.12 5.32
CA GLU A 184 -2.89 24.21 4.46
C GLU A 184 -3.63 23.92 3.16
N GLU A 185 -2.87 23.77 2.08
CA GLU A 185 -3.34 23.35 0.77
C GLU A 185 -4.08 22.01 0.86
N TYR A 186 -5.28 21.96 0.29
CA TYR A 186 -6.03 20.71 0.19
C TYR A 186 -5.59 19.92 -1.05
N VAL A 187 -5.09 18.71 -0.80
CA VAL A 187 -4.72 17.75 -1.86
C VAL A 187 -5.66 16.56 -1.91
N GLY A 188 -6.81 16.61 -1.22
CA GLY A 188 -7.77 15.51 -1.26
C GLY A 188 -8.36 15.33 -2.66
N GLY A 189 -8.54 14.09 -3.08
CA GLY A 189 -8.91 13.74 -4.46
C GLY A 189 -7.73 13.68 -5.44
N TRP A 190 -6.52 14.12 -5.07
CA TRP A 190 -5.34 13.90 -5.91
C TRP A 190 -4.95 12.42 -5.88
N ALA A 191 -4.23 11.95 -6.91
CA ALA A 191 -3.73 10.59 -6.95
C ALA A 191 -2.65 10.38 -5.89
N GLU A 192 -2.74 9.31 -5.11
CA GLU A 192 -1.75 8.99 -4.09
C GLU A 192 -0.80 7.88 -4.58
N ILE A 193 0.47 8.23 -4.71
CA ILE A 193 1.52 7.38 -5.29
C ILE A 193 2.61 7.14 -4.24
N GLU A 194 3.02 5.90 -4.07
CA GLU A 194 4.10 5.53 -3.16
C GLU A 194 5.30 4.95 -3.92
N TYR A 195 6.50 5.25 -3.44
CA TYR A 195 7.73 4.61 -3.88
C TYR A 195 8.44 3.94 -2.71
N GLU A 196 8.75 2.65 -2.86
CA GLU A 196 9.71 1.96 -2.02
C GLU A 196 11.10 2.16 -2.62
N VAL A 197 11.97 2.83 -1.88
CA VAL A 197 13.31 3.19 -2.30
C VAL A 197 14.36 2.57 -1.37
N MET A 198 15.52 2.27 -1.94
CA MET A 198 16.66 1.71 -1.22
C MET A 198 17.91 2.52 -1.52
N ARG A 199 18.75 2.70 -0.51
CA ARG A 199 20.05 3.37 -0.64
C ARG A 199 21.12 2.67 0.19
N ASP A 200 22.33 2.53 -0.36
CA ASP A 200 23.51 2.03 0.37
C ASP A 200 24.50 3.14 0.77
N GLY A 201 25.48 2.79 1.60
CA GLY A 201 26.53 3.71 2.06
C GLY A 201 27.49 4.21 0.97
N ALA A 202 27.45 3.65 -0.24
CA ALA A 202 28.20 4.15 -1.39
C ALA A 202 27.43 5.20 -2.21
N GLY A 203 26.17 5.47 -1.85
CA GLY A 203 25.28 6.40 -2.54
C GLY A 203 24.55 5.78 -3.74
N ASN A 204 24.57 4.45 -3.91
CA ASN A 204 23.71 3.81 -4.88
C ASN A 204 22.27 3.91 -4.39
N CYS A 205 21.35 4.35 -5.24
CA CYS A 205 19.93 4.45 -4.94
C CYS A 205 19.10 3.75 -6.03
N ILE A 206 18.05 3.02 -5.63
CA ILE A 206 17.12 2.34 -6.54
C ILE A 206 15.68 2.50 -6.05
N THR A 207 14.72 2.41 -6.96
CA THR A 207 13.30 2.25 -6.64
C THR A 207 12.89 0.79 -6.80
N VAL A 208 12.54 0.14 -5.69
CA VAL A 208 12.16 -1.28 -5.68
C VAL A 208 10.74 -1.48 -6.20
N CYS A 209 9.82 -0.58 -5.88
CA CYS A 209 8.43 -0.68 -6.29
C CYS A 209 7.76 0.69 -6.33
N SER A 210 6.97 0.94 -7.38
CA SER A 210 5.97 2.01 -7.38
C SER A 210 4.60 1.40 -7.07
N MET A 211 3.83 2.10 -6.25
CA MET A 211 2.47 1.73 -5.89
C MET A 211 1.53 2.89 -6.16
N GLU A 212 0.34 2.57 -6.60
CA GLU A 212 -0.72 3.55 -6.88
C GLU A 212 -1.96 3.19 -6.09
N ASN A 213 -2.50 4.16 -5.35
CA ASN A 213 -3.72 3.98 -4.60
C ASN A 213 -4.90 4.19 -5.56
N VAL A 214 -5.84 3.23 -5.55
CA VAL A 214 -7.10 3.33 -6.30
C VAL A 214 -8.01 4.34 -5.61
N ASP A 215 -8.05 4.32 -4.28
CA ASP A 215 -8.64 5.40 -3.48
C ASP A 215 -7.71 6.62 -3.51
N PRO A 216 -8.22 7.85 -3.79
CA PRO A 216 -7.39 9.04 -3.86
C PRO A 216 -6.98 9.54 -2.47
N MET A 217 -6.10 10.54 -2.46
CA MET A 217 -5.70 11.30 -1.26
C MET A 217 -6.92 11.67 -0.42
N GLY A 218 -6.83 11.41 0.88
CA GLY A 218 -7.92 11.56 1.84
C GLY A 218 -8.29 10.25 2.52
N VAL A 219 -7.99 9.11 1.88
CA VAL A 219 -8.02 7.77 2.47
C VAL A 219 -6.58 7.34 2.74
N HIS A 220 -6.25 6.96 3.98
CA HIS A 220 -4.91 6.53 4.34
C HIS A 220 -4.49 5.31 3.49
N THR A 221 -3.26 5.24 2.97
CA THR A 221 -2.74 4.11 2.15
C THR A 221 -3.03 2.70 2.71
N GLY A 222 -2.90 2.55 4.03
CA GLY A 222 -3.33 1.37 4.80
C GLY A 222 -4.82 0.99 4.66
N GLU A 223 -5.72 1.94 4.48
CA GLU A 223 -7.16 1.79 4.21
C GLU A 223 -7.52 1.79 2.72
N SER A 224 -6.58 2.14 1.84
CA SER A 224 -6.81 2.20 0.40
C SER A 224 -6.67 0.84 -0.26
N VAL A 225 -7.40 0.63 -1.36
CA VAL A 225 -7.04 -0.36 -2.37
C VAL A 225 -5.79 0.14 -3.09
N VAL A 226 -4.76 -0.69 -3.21
CA VAL A 226 -3.45 -0.29 -3.76
C VAL A 226 -3.02 -1.27 -4.85
N VAL A 227 -2.46 -0.76 -5.94
CA VAL A 227 -1.91 -1.56 -7.03
C VAL A 227 -0.39 -1.41 -7.15
N ALA A 228 0.28 -2.47 -7.59
CA ALA A 228 1.69 -2.44 -8.00
C ALA A 228 1.87 -3.19 -9.35
N PRO A 229 2.61 -2.63 -10.32
CA PRO A 229 3.18 -1.27 -10.32
C PRO A 229 2.09 -0.19 -10.42
N ALA A 230 2.47 1.09 -10.35
CA ALA A 230 1.58 2.19 -10.75
C ALA A 230 1.15 2.00 -12.23
N LEU A 231 -0.13 2.20 -12.53
CA LEU A 231 -0.77 1.82 -13.80
C LEU A 231 -1.18 3.01 -14.68
N THR A 232 -1.48 4.17 -14.10
CA THR A 232 -2.02 5.31 -14.86
C THR A 232 -1.09 6.51 -14.94
N LEU A 233 0.15 6.36 -14.45
CA LEU A 233 1.20 7.36 -14.64
C LEU A 233 1.71 7.37 -16.08
N THR A 234 1.85 8.55 -16.66
CA THR A 234 2.70 8.71 -17.83
C THR A 234 4.17 8.48 -17.47
N GLU A 235 5.00 8.12 -18.44
CA GLU A 235 6.44 7.96 -18.22
C GLU A 235 7.09 9.24 -17.64
N TRP A 236 6.58 10.43 -18.01
CA TRP A 236 7.11 11.69 -17.49
C TRP A 236 6.77 11.87 -16.01
N GLU A 237 5.54 11.57 -15.60
CA GLU A 237 5.14 11.61 -14.18
C GLU A 237 5.90 10.56 -13.38
N HIS A 238 6.00 9.33 -13.89
CA HIS A 238 6.78 8.25 -13.27
C HIS A 238 8.23 8.68 -13.03
N GLN A 239 8.95 9.16 -14.05
CA GLN A 239 10.33 9.60 -13.89
C GLN A 239 10.48 10.83 -13.00
N THR A 240 9.49 11.72 -12.97
CA THR A 240 9.48 12.89 -12.07
C THR A 240 9.41 12.44 -10.62
N LEU A 241 8.42 11.62 -10.26
CA LEU A 241 8.26 11.11 -8.89
C LEU A 241 9.40 10.17 -8.49
N ARG A 242 9.87 9.33 -9.40
CA ARG A 242 11.06 8.48 -9.20
C ARG A 242 12.30 9.33 -8.88
N SER A 243 12.54 10.39 -9.65
CA SER A 243 13.69 11.28 -9.43
C SER A 243 13.59 12.02 -8.09
N ALA A 244 12.39 12.49 -7.72
CA ALA A 244 12.12 13.07 -6.41
C ALA A 244 12.41 12.08 -5.28
N ALA A 245 11.90 10.85 -5.38
CA ALA A 245 12.10 9.80 -4.38
C ALA A 245 13.59 9.47 -4.17
N LEU A 246 14.36 9.29 -5.25
CA LEU A 246 15.80 9.03 -5.19
C LEU A 246 16.59 10.21 -4.61
N LYS A 247 16.21 11.44 -4.94
CA LYS A 247 16.84 12.65 -4.40
C LYS A 247 16.56 12.81 -2.90
N ILE A 248 15.34 12.52 -2.46
CA ILE A 248 14.92 12.60 -1.06
C ILE A 248 15.71 11.60 -0.21
N ILE A 249 15.73 10.32 -0.59
CA ILE A 249 16.45 9.29 0.19
C ILE A 249 17.95 9.57 0.24
N ASP A 250 18.55 10.04 -0.86
CA ASP A 250 19.97 10.39 -0.89
C ASP A 250 20.30 11.59 0.01
N ALA A 251 19.49 12.66 -0.06
CA ALA A 251 19.69 13.83 0.76
C ALA A 251 19.44 13.57 2.26
N LEU A 252 18.58 12.61 2.60
CA LEU A 252 18.36 12.16 3.99
C LEU A 252 19.51 11.30 4.51
N GLY A 253 20.35 10.75 3.63
CA GLY A 253 21.44 9.87 4.01
C GLY A 253 20.96 8.56 4.65
N VAL A 254 19.79 8.06 4.23
CA VAL A 254 19.29 6.76 4.68
C VAL A 254 20.21 5.66 4.15
N GLU A 255 20.55 4.70 4.99
CA GLU A 255 21.22 3.46 4.60
C GLU A 255 20.28 2.29 4.90
N GLY A 256 19.59 1.79 3.87
CA GLY A 256 18.52 0.82 4.00
C GLY A 256 17.34 1.15 3.09
N GLY A 257 16.14 0.84 3.55
CA GLY A 257 14.88 1.05 2.83
C GLY A 257 14.03 2.17 3.42
N CYS A 258 13.28 2.83 2.55
CA CYS A 258 12.42 3.95 2.89
C CYS A 258 11.19 3.98 1.97
N ASN A 259 10.03 4.33 2.54
CA ASN A 259 8.81 4.59 1.78
C ASN A 259 8.61 6.09 1.62
N ILE A 260 8.25 6.55 0.43
CA ILE A 260 7.99 7.97 0.13
C ILE A 260 6.63 8.08 -0.55
N GLN A 261 5.77 8.97 -0.04
CA GLN A 261 4.42 9.16 -0.53
C GLN A 261 4.27 10.51 -1.22
N PHE A 262 3.53 10.51 -2.33
CA PHE A 262 3.27 11.67 -3.16
C PHE A 262 1.77 11.82 -3.42
N ALA A 263 1.28 13.05 -3.37
CA ALA A 263 0.02 13.42 -4.01
C ALA A 263 0.34 13.98 -5.40
N LEU A 264 -0.31 13.49 -6.44
CA LEU A 264 -0.17 13.94 -7.83
C LEU A 264 -1.49 14.50 -8.35
N ASN A 265 -1.48 15.76 -8.77
CA ASN A 265 -2.57 16.37 -9.52
C ASN A 265 -2.46 15.96 -10.98
N ARG A 266 -3.39 15.12 -11.45
CA ARG A 266 -3.38 14.61 -12.82
C ARG A 266 -3.70 15.65 -13.89
N GLU A 267 -4.39 16.73 -13.52
CA GLU A 267 -4.74 17.79 -14.47
C GLU A 267 -3.56 18.72 -14.76
N THR A 268 -2.76 19.02 -13.72
CA THR A 268 -1.65 19.98 -13.81
C THR A 268 -0.28 19.32 -13.91
N GLY A 269 -0.16 18.06 -13.47
CA GLY A 269 1.11 17.36 -13.30
C GLY A 269 1.91 17.82 -12.07
N GLU A 270 1.33 18.68 -11.22
CA GLU A 270 1.97 19.08 -9.96
C GLU A 270 1.91 17.94 -8.94
N TYR A 271 2.95 17.81 -8.13
CA TYR A 271 2.95 16.88 -7.01
C TYR A 271 3.32 17.56 -5.69
N ARG A 272 3.02 16.88 -4.58
CA ARG A 272 3.46 17.21 -3.22
C ARG A 272 4.02 15.95 -2.57
N VAL A 273 5.16 16.07 -1.91
CA VAL A 273 5.67 15.05 -1.00
C VAL A 273 4.83 15.11 0.27
N ILE A 274 4.20 13.99 0.63
CA ILE A 274 3.27 13.88 1.75
C ILE A 274 4.01 13.47 3.01
N GLU A 275 4.74 12.36 2.93
CA GLU A 275 5.54 11.85 4.04
C GLU A 275 6.68 10.96 3.54
N VAL A 276 7.68 10.78 4.43
CA VAL A 276 8.80 9.89 4.23
C VAL A 276 8.95 9.04 5.47
N ASN A 277 8.90 7.72 5.31
CA ASN A 277 9.09 6.76 6.38
C ASN A 277 10.49 6.13 6.24
N PRO A 278 11.53 6.57 6.99
CA PRO A 278 12.92 6.14 6.81
C PRO A 278 13.20 4.77 7.49
N ARG A 279 12.28 3.84 7.28
CA ARG A 279 12.25 2.49 7.84
C ARG A 279 11.48 1.56 6.92
N VAL A 280 11.52 0.25 7.20
CA VAL A 280 10.56 -0.67 6.61
C VAL A 280 9.14 -0.33 7.10
N SER A 281 8.18 -0.54 6.22
CA SER A 281 6.76 -0.22 6.40
C SER A 281 5.88 -1.41 5.99
N ARG A 282 4.57 -1.27 6.15
CA ARG A 282 3.60 -2.18 5.53
C ARG A 282 3.75 -2.21 4.00
N SER A 283 3.89 -1.03 3.39
CA SER A 283 4.14 -0.88 1.95
C SER A 283 5.43 -1.59 1.52
N SER A 284 6.48 -1.60 2.34
CA SER A 284 7.71 -2.35 2.03
C SER A 284 7.52 -3.87 2.06
N ALA A 285 6.64 -4.37 2.95
CA ALA A 285 6.30 -5.78 3.00
C ALA A 285 5.45 -6.18 1.79
N LEU A 286 4.48 -5.34 1.42
CA LEU A 286 3.70 -5.46 0.19
C LEU A 286 4.60 -5.46 -1.05
N ALA A 287 5.47 -4.46 -1.20
CA ALA A 287 6.44 -4.36 -2.29
C ALA A 287 7.38 -5.57 -2.36
N SER A 288 7.84 -6.07 -1.20
CA SER A 288 8.67 -7.29 -1.17
C SER A 288 7.92 -8.51 -1.72
N LYS A 289 6.62 -8.60 -1.47
CA LYS A 289 5.76 -9.70 -1.94
C LYS A 289 5.29 -9.51 -3.37
N ALA A 290 5.11 -8.28 -3.81
CA ALA A 290 4.75 -7.92 -5.17
C ALA A 290 5.91 -8.19 -6.13
N THR A 291 7.11 -7.75 -5.77
CA THR A 291 8.28 -7.81 -6.65
C THR A 291 9.08 -9.11 -6.50
N GLY A 292 9.02 -9.75 -5.33
CA GLY A 292 9.96 -10.81 -4.94
C GLY A 292 11.29 -10.28 -4.37
N TYR A 293 11.51 -8.96 -4.39
CA TYR A 293 12.73 -8.33 -3.87
C TYR A 293 12.69 -8.26 -2.32
N PRO A 294 13.63 -8.87 -1.58
CA PRO A 294 13.52 -8.99 -0.14
C PRO A 294 14.02 -7.73 0.60
N ILE A 295 13.23 -6.65 0.61
CA ILE A 295 13.62 -5.31 1.12
C ILE A 295 14.28 -5.37 2.50
N ALA A 296 13.59 -5.93 3.51
CA ALA A 296 14.10 -5.97 4.89
C ALA A 296 15.45 -6.73 5.02
N ARG A 297 15.64 -7.76 4.21
CA ARG A 297 16.87 -8.57 4.18
C ARG A 297 18.04 -7.77 3.60
N VAL A 298 17.78 -7.04 2.50
CA VAL A 298 18.78 -6.18 1.87
C VAL A 298 19.10 -4.99 2.79
N ALA A 299 18.09 -4.36 3.39
CA ALA A 299 18.25 -3.26 4.33
C ALA A 299 19.12 -3.65 5.54
N ALA A 300 18.91 -4.84 6.12
CA ALA A 300 19.73 -5.33 7.22
C ALA A 300 21.21 -5.53 6.84
N LYS A 301 21.48 -5.95 5.60
CA LYS A 301 22.86 -6.09 5.08
C LYS A 301 23.51 -4.74 4.80
N ILE A 302 22.76 -3.79 4.26
CA ILE A 302 23.23 -2.41 4.06
C ILE A 302 23.58 -1.77 5.41
N ALA A 303 22.76 -1.99 6.44
CA ALA A 303 22.98 -1.42 7.76
C ALA A 303 24.30 -1.86 8.43
N ILE A 304 24.93 -2.97 7.97
CA ILE A 304 26.26 -3.42 8.42
C ILE A 304 27.37 -3.14 7.38
N GLY A 305 27.09 -2.29 6.39
CA GLY A 305 28.08 -1.76 5.45
C GLY A 305 28.18 -2.47 4.10
N LEU A 306 27.33 -3.45 3.79
CA LEU A 306 27.29 -4.04 2.44
C LEU A 306 26.66 -3.06 1.45
N ARG A 307 27.12 -3.11 0.20
CA ARG A 307 26.60 -2.31 -0.90
C ARG A 307 25.62 -3.11 -1.75
N LEU A 308 24.72 -2.43 -2.46
CA LEU A 308 23.71 -3.09 -3.32
C LEU A 308 24.37 -3.99 -4.40
N ASP A 309 25.56 -3.62 -4.88
CA ASP A 309 26.36 -4.38 -5.85
C ASP A 309 27.11 -5.58 -5.23
N GLU A 310 27.02 -5.78 -3.90
CA GLU A 310 27.65 -6.88 -3.18
C GLU A 310 26.62 -7.90 -2.66
N ILE A 311 25.35 -7.52 -2.62
CA ILE A 311 24.27 -8.38 -2.11
C ILE A 311 23.67 -9.16 -3.28
N GLU A 312 23.81 -10.49 -3.25
CA GLU A 312 23.24 -11.37 -4.30
C GLU A 312 21.70 -11.36 -4.28
N ASN A 313 21.10 -11.32 -5.48
CA ASN A 313 19.67 -11.54 -5.66
C ASN A 313 19.36 -13.04 -5.57
N LYS A 314 18.81 -13.47 -4.44
CA LYS A 314 18.46 -14.89 -4.20
C LYS A 314 17.33 -15.42 -5.07
N VAL A 315 16.54 -14.56 -5.73
CA VAL A 315 15.45 -15.00 -6.61
C VAL A 315 16.00 -15.56 -7.91
N THR A 316 16.96 -14.86 -8.54
CA THR A 316 17.61 -15.28 -9.80
C THR A 316 18.86 -16.11 -9.56
N GLY A 317 19.59 -15.89 -8.47
CA GLY A 317 20.85 -16.57 -8.15
C GLY A 317 22.05 -16.18 -9.04
N GLU A 318 21.85 -15.32 -10.03
CA GLU A 318 22.88 -14.90 -11.00
C GLU A 318 23.06 -13.37 -11.08
N THR A 319 22.20 -12.60 -10.39
CA THR A 319 22.25 -11.12 -10.36
C THR A 319 22.45 -10.60 -8.94
N TYR A 320 22.65 -9.28 -8.80
CA TYR A 320 22.80 -8.58 -7.51
C TYR A 320 21.56 -7.76 -7.19
N SER A 321 21.50 -7.21 -5.98
CA SER A 321 20.42 -6.35 -5.49
C SER A 321 20.44 -4.93 -6.07
N ALA A 322 21.49 -4.53 -6.79
CA ALA A 322 21.57 -3.22 -7.48
C ALA A 322 20.76 -3.17 -8.80
N PHE A 323 19.44 -3.28 -8.71
CA PHE A 323 18.53 -3.17 -9.85
C PHE A 323 17.12 -2.73 -9.41
N GLU A 324 16.33 -2.24 -10.36
CA GLU A 324 14.92 -1.93 -10.14
C GLU A 324 14.07 -3.09 -10.70
N PRO A 325 13.25 -3.76 -9.88
CA PRO A 325 12.42 -4.86 -10.34
C PRO A 325 11.46 -4.48 -11.47
N ALA A 326 11.25 -5.40 -12.40
CA ALA A 326 10.24 -5.31 -13.45
C ALA A 326 9.18 -6.38 -13.23
N LEU A 327 7.91 -6.00 -13.32
CA LEU A 327 6.76 -6.88 -13.10
C LEU A 327 6.03 -7.05 -14.43
N ASP A 328 5.75 -8.29 -14.81
CA ASP A 328 4.91 -8.64 -15.96
C ASP A 328 3.48 -9.03 -15.54
N TYR A 329 3.07 -8.57 -14.36
CA TYR A 329 1.78 -8.80 -13.74
C TYR A 329 1.35 -7.59 -12.91
N VAL A 330 0.09 -7.57 -12.51
CA VAL A 330 -0.51 -6.59 -11.62
C VAL A 330 -0.74 -7.23 -10.25
N VAL A 331 -0.38 -6.50 -9.20
CA VAL A 331 -0.67 -6.85 -7.82
C VAL A 331 -1.74 -5.90 -7.30
N VAL A 332 -2.75 -6.42 -6.63
CA VAL A 332 -3.80 -5.64 -5.97
C VAL A 332 -3.81 -6.00 -4.48
N LYS A 333 -3.68 -5.00 -3.63
CA LYS A 333 -3.92 -5.08 -2.19
C LYS A 333 -5.29 -4.51 -1.87
N VAL A 334 -6.05 -5.21 -1.04
CA VAL A 334 -7.32 -4.72 -0.48
C VAL A 334 -7.27 -4.86 1.06
N PRO A 335 -7.56 -3.80 1.82
CA PRO A 335 -7.62 -3.89 3.29
C PRO A 335 -8.78 -4.77 3.78
N ARG A 336 -8.66 -5.27 5.01
CA ARG A 336 -9.71 -6.01 5.70
C ARG A 336 -10.12 -5.28 6.97
N TRP A 337 -11.40 -4.95 7.06
CA TRP A 337 -12.00 -4.23 8.19
C TRP A 337 -12.82 -5.14 9.08
N PRO A 338 -12.81 -4.98 10.42
CA PRO A 338 -13.52 -5.85 11.34
C PRO A 338 -14.96 -5.39 11.65
N PHE A 339 -15.62 -4.65 10.75
CA PHE A 339 -16.93 -4.05 11.03
C PHE A 339 -18.04 -5.07 11.30
N ASP A 340 -17.87 -6.32 10.86
CA ASP A 340 -18.71 -7.46 11.25
C ASP A 340 -18.75 -7.69 12.77
N LYS A 341 -17.69 -7.27 13.50
CA LYS A 341 -17.58 -7.36 14.95
C LYS A 341 -17.96 -6.06 15.67
N PHE A 342 -18.02 -4.94 14.94
CA PHE A 342 -18.28 -3.61 15.49
C PHE A 342 -19.34 -2.87 14.66
N PRO A 343 -20.61 -3.33 14.67
CA PRO A 343 -21.66 -2.82 13.77
C PRO A 343 -22.06 -1.36 14.04
N GLU A 344 -21.76 -0.82 15.23
CA GLU A 344 -22.02 0.57 15.60
C GLU A 344 -20.82 1.50 15.31
N ALA A 345 -19.70 0.96 14.83
CA ALA A 345 -18.53 1.77 14.50
C ALA A 345 -18.76 2.56 13.21
N ASP A 346 -18.18 3.75 13.14
CA ASP A 346 -18.17 4.56 11.93
C ASP A 346 -17.32 3.89 10.84
N ARG A 347 -17.98 3.57 9.73
CA ARG A 347 -17.42 2.87 8.57
C ARG A 347 -16.76 3.81 7.55
N THR A 348 -16.85 5.12 7.75
CA THR A 348 -16.21 6.11 6.89
C THR A 348 -14.69 5.95 6.95
N LEU A 349 -14.03 5.86 5.79
CA LEU A 349 -12.58 5.80 5.70
C LEU A 349 -12.02 7.22 5.54
N GLY A 350 -10.86 7.45 6.13
CA GLY A 350 -10.17 8.72 6.09
C GLY A 350 -8.68 8.52 6.33
N THR A 351 -8.01 9.52 6.88
CA THR A 351 -6.58 9.48 7.18
C THR A 351 -6.20 8.64 8.41
N GLU A 352 -7.18 8.19 9.21
CA GLU A 352 -6.97 7.27 10.33
C GLU A 352 -7.24 5.83 9.91
N MET A 353 -6.29 4.92 10.19
CA MET A 353 -6.45 3.50 9.90
C MET A 353 -7.46 2.80 10.82
N LYS A 354 -8.38 2.04 10.22
CA LYS A 354 -9.41 1.21 10.87
C LYS A 354 -9.32 -0.28 10.46
N SER A 355 -8.60 -0.59 9.38
CA SER A 355 -8.33 -1.94 8.92
C SER A 355 -7.47 -2.73 9.92
N VAL A 356 -7.70 -4.04 9.99
CA VAL A 356 -7.00 -4.98 10.90
C VAL A 356 -6.07 -5.94 10.15
N GLY A 357 -6.07 -5.87 8.84
CA GLY A 357 -5.28 -6.70 7.95
C GLY A 357 -5.48 -6.30 6.51
N GLU A 358 -4.91 -7.07 5.61
CA GLU A 358 -4.96 -6.84 4.17
C GLU A 358 -4.79 -8.17 3.44
N VAL A 359 -5.30 -8.22 2.21
CA VAL A 359 -5.06 -9.31 1.27
C VAL A 359 -4.31 -8.77 0.08
N MET A 360 -3.49 -9.61 -0.52
CA MET A 360 -2.75 -9.30 -1.74
C MET A 360 -3.05 -10.39 -2.77
N ALA A 361 -3.35 -10.00 -3.99
CA ALA A 361 -3.48 -10.93 -5.09
C ALA A 361 -2.70 -10.47 -6.33
N ILE A 362 -2.25 -11.43 -7.12
CA ILE A 362 -1.45 -11.23 -8.33
C ILE A 362 -2.25 -11.76 -9.52
N GLY A 363 -2.38 -10.98 -10.59
CA GLY A 363 -3.02 -11.36 -11.85
C GLY A 363 -2.29 -10.76 -13.05
N ARG A 364 -2.50 -11.30 -14.24
CA ARG A 364 -1.92 -10.74 -15.49
C ARG A 364 -2.64 -9.48 -15.96
N THR A 365 -3.84 -9.26 -15.44
CA THR A 365 -4.68 -8.09 -15.67
C THR A 365 -5.14 -7.52 -14.32
N PHE A 366 -5.56 -6.25 -14.30
CA PHE A 366 -6.11 -5.64 -13.10
C PHE A 366 -7.43 -6.30 -12.70
N GLU A 367 -8.29 -6.57 -13.67
CA GLU A 367 -9.57 -7.25 -13.51
C GLU A 367 -9.36 -8.60 -12.81
N GLU A 368 -8.38 -9.38 -13.29
CA GLU A 368 -7.99 -10.63 -12.64
C GLU A 368 -7.62 -10.35 -11.18
N ALA A 369 -6.55 -9.59 -10.95
CA ALA A 369 -5.99 -9.35 -9.63
C ALA A 369 -7.01 -8.81 -8.62
N LEU A 370 -7.87 -7.87 -9.04
CA LEU A 370 -8.93 -7.30 -8.21
C LEU A 370 -9.95 -8.37 -7.78
N GLN A 371 -10.47 -9.15 -8.73
CA GLN A 371 -11.42 -10.22 -8.40
C GLN A 371 -10.77 -11.31 -7.54
N LYS A 372 -9.47 -11.57 -7.68
CA LYS A 372 -8.73 -12.48 -6.77
C LYS A 372 -8.60 -11.90 -5.37
N ALA A 373 -8.34 -10.61 -5.26
CA ALA A 373 -8.22 -9.94 -3.97
C ALA A 373 -9.56 -9.96 -3.24
N ILE A 374 -10.66 -9.57 -3.89
CA ILE A 374 -11.99 -9.51 -3.26
C ILE A 374 -12.41 -10.87 -2.70
N ARG A 375 -12.30 -11.94 -3.49
CA ARG A 375 -12.68 -13.28 -2.99
C ARG A 375 -11.75 -13.83 -1.90
N ALA A 376 -10.53 -13.31 -1.80
CA ALA A 376 -9.60 -13.64 -0.74
C ALA A 376 -9.80 -12.82 0.54
N LEU A 377 -10.68 -11.80 0.53
CA LEU A 377 -10.97 -10.94 1.71
C LEU A 377 -11.68 -11.68 2.84
N GLU A 378 -12.20 -12.89 2.59
CA GLU A 378 -12.96 -13.66 3.57
C GLU A 378 -14.15 -12.85 4.13
N ILE A 379 -14.88 -12.20 3.22
CA ILE A 379 -16.12 -11.45 3.48
C ILE A 379 -17.36 -12.11 2.86
N GLY A 380 -17.20 -13.30 2.25
CA GLY A 380 -18.29 -14.05 1.63
C GLY A 380 -18.61 -13.66 0.19
N GLU A 381 -17.84 -12.76 -0.42
CA GLU A 381 -18.03 -12.31 -1.80
C GLU A 381 -17.19 -13.18 -2.76
N PRO A 382 -17.78 -13.81 -3.79
CA PRO A 382 -17.05 -14.67 -4.73
C PRO A 382 -16.21 -13.91 -5.76
N GLY A 383 -16.36 -12.59 -5.79
CA GLY A 383 -15.71 -11.59 -6.64
C GLY A 383 -16.35 -10.22 -6.39
N LEU A 384 -16.23 -9.27 -7.32
CA LEU A 384 -16.86 -7.93 -7.16
C LEU A 384 -18.39 -7.97 -7.33
N GLY A 385 -18.87 -8.90 -8.15
CA GLY A 385 -20.27 -9.23 -8.38
C GLY A 385 -20.48 -10.76 -8.31
N PRO A 386 -21.68 -11.29 -8.62
CA PRO A 386 -22.78 -10.59 -9.29
C PRO A 386 -23.85 -10.01 -8.36
N SER A 387 -23.96 -10.46 -7.11
CA SER A 387 -25.09 -10.13 -6.22
C SER A 387 -24.69 -9.49 -4.87
N PRO A 388 -23.82 -8.46 -4.85
CA PRO A 388 -23.53 -7.75 -3.61
C PRO A 388 -24.77 -7.00 -3.09
N GLU A 389 -24.88 -6.83 -1.78
CA GLU A 389 -26.03 -6.22 -1.11
C GLU A 389 -26.36 -4.80 -1.64
N GLU A 390 -25.36 -4.09 -2.15
CA GLU A 390 -25.45 -2.73 -2.70
C GLU A 390 -26.37 -2.64 -3.93
N LEU A 391 -26.61 -3.74 -4.64
CA LEU A 391 -27.58 -3.76 -5.74
C LEU A 391 -29.03 -3.54 -5.28
N GLU A 392 -29.37 -3.90 -4.04
CA GLU A 392 -30.71 -3.76 -3.49
C GLU A 392 -30.93 -2.45 -2.72
N MET A 393 -29.89 -1.61 -2.59
CA MET A 393 -29.96 -0.33 -1.89
C MET A 393 -30.70 0.75 -2.69
N GLU A 394 -31.22 1.77 -2.01
CA GLU A 394 -31.79 2.96 -2.67
C GLU A 394 -30.70 3.71 -3.47
N GLU A 395 -31.06 4.32 -4.61
CA GLU A 395 -30.10 4.98 -5.51
C GLU A 395 -29.28 6.04 -4.78
N GLU A 396 -29.91 6.86 -3.93
CA GLU A 396 -29.21 7.90 -3.17
C GLU A 396 -28.17 7.32 -2.21
N ALA A 397 -28.43 6.15 -1.63
CA ALA A 397 -27.48 5.48 -0.73
C ALA A 397 -26.29 4.87 -1.49
N VAL A 398 -26.51 4.42 -2.73
CA VAL A 398 -25.43 3.96 -3.60
C VAL A 398 -24.53 5.12 -3.99
N VAL A 399 -25.10 6.25 -4.43
CA VAL A 399 -24.32 7.45 -4.79
C VAL A 399 -23.54 7.98 -3.59
N GLU A 400 -24.16 8.03 -2.41
CA GLU A 400 -23.45 8.42 -1.18
C GLU A 400 -22.28 7.48 -0.86
N GLY A 401 -22.48 6.17 -1.04
CA GLY A 401 -21.43 5.17 -0.83
C GLY A 401 -20.29 5.21 -1.86
N VAL A 402 -20.50 5.83 -3.04
CA VAL A 402 -19.44 6.14 -4.02
C VAL A 402 -18.65 7.38 -3.57
N ARG A 403 -19.36 8.43 -3.15
CA ARG A 403 -18.78 9.72 -2.72
C ARG A 403 -17.96 9.60 -1.45
N VAL A 404 -18.53 8.99 -0.41
CA VAL A 404 -17.93 8.90 0.91
C VAL A 404 -17.19 7.57 1.05
N PRO A 405 -15.84 7.58 1.12
CA PRO A 405 -15.06 6.36 1.24
C PRO A 405 -15.51 5.51 2.43
N ASN A 406 -15.73 4.22 2.20
CA ASN A 406 -16.15 3.25 3.20
C ASN A 406 -15.61 1.85 2.81
N ASP A 407 -15.69 0.88 3.71
CA ASP A 407 -15.18 -0.48 3.49
C ASP A 407 -15.92 -1.27 2.38
N ARG A 408 -17.04 -0.75 1.87
CA ARG A 408 -17.84 -1.32 0.78
C ARG A 408 -17.84 -0.48 -0.50
N ARG A 409 -16.99 0.55 -0.59
CA ARG A 409 -16.99 1.53 -1.70
C ARG A 409 -16.92 0.88 -3.09
N LEU A 410 -16.07 -0.14 -3.28
CA LEU A 410 -15.99 -0.85 -4.56
C LEU A 410 -17.32 -1.48 -4.98
N PHE A 411 -18.11 -1.99 -4.04
CA PHE A 411 -19.43 -2.58 -4.30
C PHE A 411 -20.48 -1.50 -4.60
N HIS A 412 -20.38 -0.33 -3.98
CA HIS A 412 -21.18 0.84 -4.35
C HIS A 412 -20.87 1.31 -5.77
N VAL A 413 -19.59 1.39 -6.15
CA VAL A 413 -19.15 1.71 -7.52
C VAL A 413 -19.70 0.68 -8.51
N TYR A 414 -19.56 -0.61 -8.19
CA TYR A 414 -20.13 -1.68 -9.01
C TYR A 414 -21.65 -1.53 -9.16
N ALA A 415 -22.39 -1.29 -8.08
CA ALA A 415 -23.84 -1.14 -8.12
C ALA A 415 -24.29 0.10 -8.91
N ALA A 416 -23.58 1.22 -8.78
CA ALA A 416 -23.84 2.45 -9.52
C ALA A 416 -23.74 2.22 -11.03
N LEU A 417 -22.66 1.59 -11.48
CA LEU A 417 -22.39 1.27 -12.89
C LEU A 417 -23.33 0.19 -13.44
N LYS A 418 -23.64 -0.85 -12.64
CA LYS A 418 -24.49 -1.98 -13.05
C LYS A 418 -25.94 -1.56 -13.24
N ARG A 419 -26.43 -0.67 -12.38
CA ARG A 419 -27.81 -0.16 -12.43
C ARG A 419 -27.98 1.03 -13.37
N GLY A 420 -26.89 1.55 -13.92
CA GLY A 420 -26.90 2.76 -14.76
C GLY A 420 -27.31 4.01 -13.99
N ILE A 421 -27.02 4.06 -12.68
CA ILE A 421 -27.24 5.25 -11.84
C ILE A 421 -26.20 6.31 -12.18
N MET A 422 -24.97 5.87 -12.42
CA MET A 422 -23.82 6.71 -12.79
C MET A 422 -23.06 6.04 -13.93
N ASP A 423 -22.50 6.84 -14.84
CA ASP A 423 -21.51 6.39 -15.82
C ASP A 423 -20.07 6.42 -15.25
N VAL A 424 -19.08 6.09 -16.09
CA VAL A 424 -17.67 5.97 -15.67
C VAL A 424 -17.13 7.34 -15.24
N GLU A 425 -17.44 8.38 -16.00
CA GLU A 425 -17.04 9.75 -15.75
C GLU A 425 -17.66 10.30 -14.46
N GLU A 426 -18.96 10.09 -14.25
CA GLU A 426 -19.68 10.50 -13.04
C GLU A 426 -19.09 9.80 -11.80
N VAL A 427 -18.80 8.49 -11.88
CA VAL A 427 -18.16 7.78 -10.75
C VAL A 427 -16.77 8.33 -10.47
N ALA A 428 -15.95 8.57 -11.49
CA ALA A 428 -14.59 9.08 -11.31
C ALA A 428 -14.60 10.49 -10.69
N GLU A 429 -15.49 11.38 -11.13
CA GLU A 429 -15.64 12.73 -10.59
C GLU A 429 -16.07 12.71 -9.12
N GLU A 430 -17.09 11.91 -8.78
CA GLU A 430 -17.68 11.88 -7.44
C GLU A 430 -16.84 11.11 -6.43
N SER A 431 -16.01 10.16 -6.88
CA SER A 431 -15.16 9.35 -6.00
C SER A 431 -13.70 9.80 -5.94
N GLY A 432 -13.22 10.50 -6.96
CA GLY A 432 -11.80 10.78 -7.20
C GLY A 432 -10.97 9.55 -7.60
N ILE A 433 -11.60 8.39 -7.82
CA ILE A 433 -10.93 7.21 -8.37
C ILE A 433 -10.59 7.48 -9.85
N ASP A 434 -9.39 7.10 -10.28
CA ASP A 434 -8.98 7.30 -11.68
C ASP A 434 -9.97 6.60 -12.64
N PRO A 435 -10.43 7.29 -13.72
CA PRO A 435 -11.36 6.72 -14.70
C PRO A 435 -10.92 5.37 -15.26
N TRP A 436 -9.61 5.11 -15.35
CA TRP A 436 -9.08 3.84 -15.82
C TRP A 436 -9.54 2.67 -14.92
N PHE A 437 -9.47 2.82 -13.59
CA PHE A 437 -9.92 1.77 -12.66
C PHE A 437 -11.44 1.57 -12.72
N VAL A 438 -12.18 2.66 -12.86
CA VAL A 438 -13.65 2.64 -12.99
C VAL A 438 -14.06 1.92 -14.29
N ASP A 439 -13.39 2.21 -15.41
CA ASP A 439 -13.57 1.52 -16.70
C ASP A 439 -13.27 0.02 -16.57
N LYS A 440 -12.23 -0.37 -15.82
CA LYS A 440 -11.95 -1.79 -15.55
C LYS A 440 -13.04 -2.49 -14.74
N ILE A 441 -13.63 -1.80 -13.77
CA ILE A 441 -14.80 -2.32 -13.06
C ILE A 441 -16.00 -2.43 -14.02
N LYS A 442 -16.19 -1.46 -14.91
CA LYS A 442 -17.23 -1.53 -15.94
C LYS A 442 -17.02 -2.72 -16.89
N ARG A 443 -15.79 -3.05 -17.26
CA ARG A 443 -15.49 -4.24 -18.09
C ARG A 443 -15.90 -5.54 -17.40
N ILE A 444 -15.71 -5.66 -16.08
CA ILE A 444 -16.20 -6.83 -15.31
C ILE A 444 -17.73 -6.92 -15.43
N ILE A 445 -18.43 -5.80 -15.28
CA ILE A 445 -19.90 -5.73 -15.41
C ILE A 445 -20.38 -6.13 -16.80
N GLU A 446 -19.71 -5.68 -17.86
CA GLU A 446 -20.02 -6.04 -19.25
C GLU A 446 -19.85 -7.55 -19.48
N LEU A 447 -18.76 -8.14 -18.98
CA LEU A 447 -18.53 -9.58 -19.07
C LEU A 447 -19.63 -10.40 -18.37
N GLU A 448 -20.14 -9.93 -17.23
CA GLU A 448 -21.30 -10.55 -16.59
C GLU A 448 -22.57 -10.46 -17.44
N GLU A 449 -22.81 -9.32 -18.09
CA GLU A 449 -23.94 -9.13 -19.01
C GLU A 449 -23.81 -10.10 -20.20
N GLU A 450 -22.61 -10.25 -20.76
CA GLU A 450 -22.31 -11.21 -21.82
C GLU A 450 -22.56 -12.67 -21.35
N VAL A 451 -22.27 -13.02 -20.08
CA VAL A 451 -22.61 -14.34 -19.51
C VAL A 451 -24.13 -14.58 -19.55
N VAL A 452 -24.93 -13.58 -19.21
CA VAL A 452 -26.39 -13.67 -19.23
C VAL A 452 -26.91 -13.78 -20.68
N GLU A 453 -26.36 -13.01 -21.61
CA GLU A 453 -26.72 -13.07 -23.03
C GLU A 453 -26.38 -14.44 -23.65
N ARG A 454 -25.23 -15.01 -23.29
CA ARG A 454 -24.73 -16.30 -23.79
C ARG A 454 -25.14 -17.49 -22.91
N ARG A 455 -26.12 -17.30 -22.01
CA ARG A 455 -26.55 -18.31 -21.02
C ARG A 455 -26.90 -19.66 -21.65
N ALA A 456 -27.53 -19.68 -22.82
CA ALA A 456 -27.91 -20.93 -23.49
C ALA A 456 -26.68 -21.77 -23.92
N GLU A 457 -25.63 -21.10 -24.42
CA GLU A 457 -24.38 -21.74 -24.85
C GLU A 457 -23.62 -22.27 -23.64
N LEU A 458 -23.48 -21.45 -22.60
CA LEU A 458 -22.82 -21.83 -21.35
C LEU A 458 -23.53 -22.98 -20.64
N LEU A 459 -24.86 -22.98 -20.59
CA LEU A 459 -25.62 -24.09 -20.01
C LEU A 459 -25.50 -25.39 -20.81
N ARG A 460 -25.37 -25.30 -22.14
CA ARG A 460 -25.11 -26.47 -22.98
C ARG A 460 -23.73 -27.05 -22.70
N LEU A 461 -22.70 -26.20 -22.59
CA LEU A 461 -21.38 -26.63 -22.11
C LEU A 461 -21.48 -27.30 -20.73
N ILE A 462 -22.15 -26.67 -19.77
CA ILE A 462 -22.22 -27.14 -18.39
C ILE A 462 -22.97 -28.48 -18.25
N ARG A 463 -24.10 -28.62 -18.93
CA ARG A 463 -24.99 -29.78 -18.76
C ARG A 463 -24.69 -30.93 -19.70
N GLU A 464 -24.20 -30.63 -20.91
CA GLU A 464 -24.01 -31.61 -21.97
C GLU A 464 -22.54 -31.86 -22.29
N GLY A 465 -21.63 -30.98 -21.82
CA GLY A 465 -20.20 -31.05 -22.15
C GLY A 465 -19.89 -30.64 -23.59
N GLU A 466 -20.83 -29.96 -24.26
CA GLU A 466 -20.69 -29.52 -25.64
C GLU A 466 -20.48 -28.01 -25.72
N ALA A 467 -19.35 -27.59 -26.29
CA ALA A 467 -19.05 -26.20 -26.60
C ALA A 467 -18.47 -26.08 -28.02
N ASP A 468 -18.80 -24.98 -28.69
CA ASP A 468 -18.03 -24.54 -29.87
C ASP A 468 -16.82 -23.71 -29.43
N GLU A 469 -15.94 -23.41 -30.39
CA GLU A 469 -14.69 -22.67 -30.17
C GLU A 469 -14.96 -21.31 -29.50
N GLY A 470 -15.95 -20.55 -29.97
CA GLY A 470 -16.28 -19.25 -29.42
C GLY A 470 -16.88 -19.31 -28.00
N THR A 471 -17.46 -20.43 -27.59
CA THR A 471 -17.89 -20.65 -26.18
C THR A 471 -16.67 -20.91 -25.30
N VAL A 472 -15.71 -21.71 -25.76
CA VAL A 472 -14.47 -21.99 -25.01
C VAL A 472 -13.64 -20.72 -24.85
N GLU A 473 -13.43 -19.95 -25.92
CA GLU A 473 -12.71 -18.67 -25.90
C GLU A 473 -13.31 -17.69 -24.89
N PHE A 474 -14.65 -17.64 -24.80
CA PHE A 474 -15.32 -16.77 -23.84
C PHE A 474 -15.18 -17.25 -22.39
N VAL A 475 -15.20 -18.57 -22.16
CA VAL A 475 -14.87 -19.10 -20.83
C VAL A 475 -13.44 -18.72 -20.46
N GLU A 476 -12.46 -18.83 -21.38
CA GLU A 476 -11.10 -18.35 -21.13
C GLU A 476 -11.05 -16.86 -20.80
N GLU A 477 -11.77 -16.02 -21.55
CA GLU A 477 -11.84 -14.58 -21.30
C GLU A 477 -12.38 -14.26 -19.91
N LEU A 478 -13.48 -14.91 -19.49
CA LEU A 478 -14.02 -14.78 -18.14
C LEU A 478 -12.98 -15.16 -17.09
N LYS A 479 -12.26 -16.27 -17.30
CA LYS A 479 -11.24 -16.70 -16.35
C LYS A 479 -10.02 -15.76 -16.33
N ARG A 480 -9.61 -15.21 -17.48
CA ARG A 480 -8.56 -14.17 -17.63
C ARG A 480 -8.96 -12.83 -17.01
N ALA A 481 -10.26 -12.54 -16.91
CA ALA A 481 -10.79 -11.39 -16.17
C ALA A 481 -10.97 -11.67 -14.67
N GLY A 482 -10.66 -12.88 -14.20
CA GLY A 482 -10.65 -13.23 -12.78
C GLY A 482 -11.93 -13.82 -12.22
N PHE A 483 -12.97 -14.06 -13.05
CA PHE A 483 -14.23 -14.63 -12.60
C PHE A 483 -14.02 -15.96 -11.89
N SER A 484 -14.55 -16.11 -10.67
CA SER A 484 -14.53 -17.38 -9.96
C SER A 484 -15.56 -18.36 -10.56
N ASP A 485 -15.37 -19.66 -10.31
CA ASP A 485 -16.36 -20.65 -10.74
C ASP A 485 -17.71 -20.43 -9.99
N GLU A 486 -17.67 -19.81 -8.81
CA GLU A 486 -18.84 -19.47 -7.98
C GLU A 486 -19.64 -18.30 -8.56
N GLN A 487 -18.99 -17.22 -9.03
CA GLN A 487 -19.67 -16.13 -9.74
C GLN A 487 -20.42 -16.64 -10.98
N LEU A 488 -19.78 -17.50 -11.77
CA LEU A 488 -20.40 -18.10 -12.95
C LEU A 488 -21.57 -19.02 -12.57
N ALA A 489 -21.46 -19.75 -11.46
CA ALA A 489 -22.52 -20.62 -10.96
C ALA A 489 -23.75 -19.82 -10.54
N GLU A 490 -23.56 -18.70 -9.84
CA GLU A 490 -24.63 -17.78 -9.45
C GLU A 490 -25.32 -17.14 -10.66
N LEU A 491 -24.55 -16.60 -11.62
CA LEU A 491 -25.09 -15.99 -12.84
C LEU A 491 -25.91 -16.99 -13.68
N LEU A 492 -25.52 -18.27 -13.69
CA LEU A 492 -26.12 -19.29 -14.52
C LEU A 492 -27.18 -20.13 -13.79
N ASP A 493 -27.33 -19.98 -12.47
CA ASP A 493 -28.22 -20.79 -11.61
C ASP A 493 -27.92 -22.29 -11.76
N VAL A 494 -26.66 -22.65 -11.48
CA VAL A 494 -26.13 -24.02 -11.52
C VAL A 494 -25.22 -24.29 -10.32
N ASP A 495 -24.78 -25.54 -10.14
CA ASP A 495 -23.84 -25.88 -9.07
C ASP A 495 -22.38 -25.53 -9.46
N VAL A 496 -21.59 -25.04 -8.50
CA VAL A 496 -20.19 -24.64 -8.73
C VAL A 496 -19.32 -25.80 -9.23
N ASP A 497 -19.59 -27.04 -8.80
CA ASP A 497 -18.88 -28.22 -9.28
C ASP A 497 -19.28 -28.59 -10.73
N GLU A 498 -20.44 -28.17 -11.21
CA GLU A 498 -20.83 -28.30 -12.62
C GLU A 498 -20.03 -27.33 -13.49
N VAL A 499 -19.92 -26.06 -13.09
CA VAL A 499 -19.09 -25.06 -13.78
C VAL A 499 -17.65 -25.53 -13.86
N ARG A 500 -17.08 -25.93 -12.71
CA ARG A 500 -15.70 -26.41 -12.63
C ARG A 500 -15.46 -27.60 -13.55
N ARG A 501 -16.32 -28.63 -13.50
CA ARG A 501 -16.17 -29.83 -14.35
C ARG A 501 -16.27 -29.49 -15.83
N ALA A 502 -17.20 -28.62 -16.21
CA ALA A 502 -17.40 -28.23 -17.60
C ALA A 502 -16.17 -27.48 -18.15
N ARG A 503 -15.69 -26.49 -17.39
CA ARG A 503 -14.48 -25.71 -17.72
C ARG A 503 -13.25 -26.59 -17.91
N LEU A 504 -12.99 -27.50 -16.97
CA LEU A 504 -11.88 -28.47 -17.07
C LEU A 504 -12.09 -29.45 -18.24
N GLY A 505 -13.33 -29.86 -18.52
CA GLY A 505 -13.66 -30.76 -19.61
C GLY A 505 -13.34 -30.22 -21.01
N VAL A 506 -13.30 -28.89 -21.16
CA VAL A 506 -12.89 -28.20 -22.40
C VAL A 506 -11.44 -27.69 -22.37
N GLY A 507 -10.66 -28.05 -21.34
CA GLY A 507 -9.23 -27.73 -21.26
C GLY A 507 -8.91 -26.32 -20.77
N VAL A 508 -9.89 -25.57 -20.24
CA VAL A 508 -9.63 -24.25 -19.66
C VAL A 508 -9.15 -24.45 -18.22
N GLU A 509 -7.84 -24.54 -18.03
CA GLU A 509 -7.22 -24.78 -16.72
C GLU A 509 -6.41 -23.56 -16.25
N ALA A 510 -6.23 -23.43 -14.93
CA ALA A 510 -5.34 -22.41 -14.40
C ALA A 510 -3.89 -22.83 -14.63
N THR A 511 -3.11 -21.93 -15.19
CA THR A 511 -1.65 -22.01 -15.27
C THR A 511 -1.02 -21.31 -14.05
N PHE A 512 0.22 -21.66 -13.74
CA PHE A 512 0.97 -21.01 -12.66
C PHE A 512 2.19 -20.30 -13.24
N LYS A 513 2.31 -19.02 -12.91
CA LYS A 513 3.36 -18.10 -13.33
C LYS A 513 4.26 -17.77 -12.15
N ILE A 514 5.54 -17.56 -12.41
CA ILE A 514 6.55 -17.30 -11.39
C ILE A 514 6.71 -15.80 -11.13
N VAL A 515 7.01 -15.44 -9.90
CA VAL A 515 7.50 -14.12 -9.54
C VAL A 515 9.03 -14.17 -9.53
N ASP A 516 9.66 -13.38 -10.39
CA ASP A 516 11.10 -13.48 -10.68
C ASP A 516 11.88 -12.18 -10.52
N THR A 517 11.24 -11.08 -10.12
CA THR A 517 11.78 -9.71 -10.01
C THR A 517 12.16 -9.03 -11.33
N CYS A 518 12.11 -9.70 -12.48
CA CYS A 518 12.75 -9.24 -13.72
C CYS A 518 11.92 -9.49 -14.99
N ALA A 519 10.63 -9.76 -14.88
CA ALA A 519 9.72 -9.96 -16.01
C ALA A 519 10.27 -10.99 -17.03
N ALA A 520 10.70 -12.14 -16.51
CA ALA A 520 11.29 -13.27 -17.24
C ALA A 520 12.60 -12.97 -18.00
N GLU A 521 13.29 -11.86 -17.74
CA GLU A 521 14.63 -11.59 -18.31
C GLU A 521 15.64 -12.66 -17.85
N PHE A 522 15.53 -13.09 -16.59
CA PHE A 522 16.35 -14.14 -15.98
C PHE A 522 15.48 -15.26 -15.41
N ALA A 523 15.99 -16.48 -15.40
CA ALA A 523 15.30 -17.60 -14.78
C ALA A 523 15.29 -17.46 -13.25
N ALA A 524 14.11 -17.52 -12.63
CA ALA A 524 14.00 -17.62 -11.18
C ALA A 524 14.32 -19.04 -10.70
N VAL A 525 15.09 -19.12 -9.61
CA VAL A 525 15.40 -20.35 -8.89
C VAL A 525 14.34 -20.63 -7.80
N SER A 526 13.66 -19.58 -7.34
CA SER A 526 12.69 -19.66 -6.24
C SER A 526 11.27 -19.97 -6.71
N PRO A 527 10.60 -21.01 -6.18
CA PRO A 527 9.23 -21.40 -6.60
C PRO A 527 8.15 -20.54 -5.95
N TYR A 528 8.09 -19.25 -6.28
CA TYR A 528 7.03 -18.32 -5.83
C TYR A 528 6.04 -18.10 -6.96
N PHE A 529 4.87 -18.73 -6.87
CA PHE A 529 3.90 -18.79 -7.97
C PHE A 529 2.60 -18.04 -7.67
N TYR A 530 1.94 -17.62 -8.75
CA TYR A 530 0.54 -17.22 -8.76
C TYR A 530 -0.21 -17.90 -9.90
N SER A 531 -1.50 -18.18 -9.70
CA SER A 531 -2.35 -18.73 -10.74
C SER A 531 -2.81 -17.64 -11.73
N SER A 532 -2.84 -17.94 -13.02
CA SER A 532 -3.51 -17.15 -14.07
C SER A 532 -4.00 -18.05 -15.20
N TYR A 533 -4.67 -17.50 -16.22
CA TYR A 533 -5.22 -18.24 -17.37
C TYR A 533 -4.47 -17.88 -18.66
N GLU A 534 -3.20 -18.28 -18.69
CA GLU A 534 -2.26 -18.06 -19.79
C GLU A 534 -1.93 -19.38 -20.51
N GLU A 535 -1.09 -19.33 -21.54
CA GLU A 535 -0.73 -20.51 -22.33
C GLU A 535 0.28 -21.45 -21.63
N GLU A 536 1.37 -20.91 -21.06
CA GLU A 536 2.44 -21.70 -20.43
C GLU A 536 2.24 -21.84 -18.91
N CYS A 537 2.31 -23.07 -18.38
CA CYS A 537 2.39 -23.32 -16.94
C CYS A 537 3.85 -23.55 -16.51
N GLU A 538 4.41 -22.63 -15.75
CA GLU A 538 5.81 -22.65 -15.30
C GLU A 538 6.03 -23.57 -14.09
N ALA A 539 4.97 -23.92 -13.35
CA ALA A 539 5.04 -24.89 -12.25
C ALA A 539 5.36 -26.31 -12.73
N SER A 540 5.06 -26.65 -13.99
CA SER A 540 5.37 -27.97 -14.58
C SER A 540 6.85 -28.34 -14.55
N LYS A 541 7.74 -27.34 -14.42
CA LYS A 541 9.20 -27.54 -14.31
C LYS A 541 9.62 -28.05 -12.91
N TYR A 542 8.71 -28.05 -11.94
CA TYR A 542 8.93 -28.43 -10.54
C TYR A 542 8.20 -29.72 -10.13
N GLU A 543 7.45 -30.34 -11.06
CA GLU A 543 6.86 -31.69 -10.92
C GLU A 543 7.87 -32.78 -11.30
#